data_AF-A0A4U0PYM4-F1
#
_entry.id   AF-A0A4U0PYM4-F1
#
_cell.length_a   1.000
_cell.length_b   1.000
_cell.length_c   1.000
_cell.angle_alpha   90.00
_cell.angle_beta   90.00
_cell.angle_gamma   90.00
#
_symmetry.space_group_name_H-M   'P 1'
#
loop_
_entity.id
_entity.type
_entity.pdbx_description
1 polymer ?
#
loop_
_entity_poly.entity_id
_entity_poly.type
_entity_poly.pdbx_seq_one_letter_code
_entity_poly.pdbx_strand_id
1 'polypeptide(L)'
;MAVLLAAGDGCDAVIQSGETEFLLPIHDDFQAHVLPPPPDELARLQRALARGRPGRLVLQVEVRDGEDRLAARFTGRYVAQRD
;
A
#
# COMPACT_ATOMS: atom_id res chain seq x y z
N MET A 1 -2.28 8.64 2.93
CA MET A 1 -2.00 7.33 2.26
C MET A 1 -0.54 6.97 2.45
N ALA A 2 -0.19 5.71 2.76
CA ALA A 2 1.20 5.28 3.01
C ALA A 2 2.18 5.54 1.84
N VAL A 3 1.67 5.53 0.60
CA VAL A 3 2.46 5.88 -0.60
C VAL A 3 2.88 7.35 -0.62
N LEU A 4 2.03 8.27 -0.15
CA LEU A 4 2.37 9.69 -0.07
C LEU A 4 3.45 9.96 0.97
N LEU A 5 3.40 9.25 2.11
CA LEU A 5 4.49 9.29 3.11
C LEU A 5 5.82 8.81 2.52
N ALA A 6 5.78 7.81 1.63
CA ALA A 6 6.96 7.29 0.93
C ALA A 6 7.45 8.20 -0.22
N ALA A 7 6.55 8.92 -0.89
CA ALA A 7 6.84 9.78 -2.04
C ALA A 7 7.42 11.15 -1.64
N GLY A 8 7.02 11.66 -0.47
CA GLY A 8 7.39 13.00 0.02
C GLY A 8 6.45 14.10 -0.47
N ASP A 9 6.71 15.32 -0.01
CA ASP A 9 5.85 16.48 -0.28
C ASP A 9 5.76 16.83 -1.78
N GLY A 10 4.62 17.40 -2.19
CA GLY A 10 4.38 17.83 -3.58
C GLY A 10 4.23 16.66 -4.57
N CYS A 11 3.76 15.52 -4.09
CA CYS A 11 3.41 14.38 -4.92
C CYS A 11 1.94 14.00 -4.70
N ASP A 12 1.26 13.68 -5.80
CA ASP A 12 -0.02 12.99 -5.81
C ASP A 12 0.17 11.48 -5.97
N ALA A 13 -0.81 10.71 -5.49
CA ALA A 13 -0.83 9.26 -5.67
C ALA A 13 -2.22 8.75 -6.02
N VAL A 14 -2.26 7.82 -6.97
CA VAL A 14 -3.48 7.13 -7.41
C VAL A 14 -3.35 5.63 -7.15
N ILE A 15 -4.48 5.00 -6.84
CA ILE A 15 -4.61 3.54 -6.83
C ILE A 15 -4.76 3.10 -8.29
N GLN A 16 -3.84 2.27 -8.77
CA GLN A 16 -3.91 1.71 -10.12
C GLN A 16 -4.76 0.44 -10.16
N SER A 17 -4.57 -0.45 -9.20
CA SER A 17 -5.30 -1.70 -9.07
C SER A 17 -5.26 -2.18 -7.63
N GLY A 18 -6.26 -2.96 -7.22
CA GLY A 18 -6.27 -3.64 -5.93
C GLY A 18 -6.85 -5.03 -6.08
N GLU A 19 -6.35 -5.96 -5.30
CA GLU A 19 -6.87 -7.32 -5.19
C GLU A 19 -7.02 -7.68 -3.71
N THR A 20 -8.11 -8.36 -3.37
CA THR A 20 -8.38 -8.83 -2.02
C THR A 20 -8.58 -10.33 -2.03
N GLU A 21 -7.79 -11.04 -1.22
CA GLU A 21 -7.98 -12.45 -0.90
C GLU A 21 -8.71 -12.55 0.44
N PHE A 22 -9.92 -13.11 0.44
CA PHE A 22 -10.72 -13.35 1.64
C PHE A 22 -10.46 -14.76 2.15
N LEU A 23 -9.95 -14.87 3.38
CA LEU A 23 -9.50 -16.12 3.98
C LEU A 23 -10.49 -16.66 5.00
N LEU A 24 -11.06 -15.77 5.83
CA LEU A 24 -11.99 -16.11 6.90
C LEU A 24 -13.10 -15.05 6.97
N PRO A 25 -14.32 -15.43 7.42
CA PRO A 25 -15.36 -14.46 7.72
C PRO A 25 -14.97 -13.58 8.92
N ILE A 26 -15.41 -12.32 8.89
CA ILE A 26 -15.28 -11.37 10.00
C ILE A 26 -16.65 -11.27 10.69
N HIS A 27 -16.68 -11.46 12.00
CA HIS A 27 -17.91 -11.47 12.79
C HIS A 27 -18.03 -10.32 13.80
N ASP A 28 -16.97 -9.53 13.95
CA ASP A 28 -16.87 -8.41 14.89
C ASP A 28 -15.99 -7.31 14.27
N ASP A 29 -15.62 -6.31 15.07
CA ASP A 29 -14.66 -5.28 14.68
C ASP A 29 -13.37 -5.89 14.10
N PHE A 30 -12.77 -5.17 13.15
CA PHE A 30 -11.52 -5.57 12.50
C PHE A 30 -10.59 -4.39 12.34
N GLN A 31 -9.31 -4.69 12.13
CA GLN A 31 -8.26 -3.71 11.89
C GLN A 31 -7.54 -4.03 10.59
N ALA A 32 -7.13 -3.00 9.87
CA ALA A 32 -6.34 -3.12 8.65
C ALA A 32 -4.94 -2.55 8.89
N HIS A 33 -3.92 -3.40 8.72
CA HIS A 33 -2.53 -3.05 8.97
C HIS A 33 -1.75 -3.05 7.65
N VAL A 34 -1.18 -1.90 7.29
CA VAL A 34 -0.29 -1.81 6.13
C VAL A 34 1.06 -2.42 6.50
N LEU A 35 1.47 -3.44 5.77
CA LEU A 35 2.81 -4.02 5.94
C LEU A 35 3.87 -3.09 5.34
N PRO A 36 5.06 -2.99 5.96
CA PRO A 36 6.17 -2.24 5.39
C PRO A 36 6.51 -2.78 3.98
N PRO A 37 6.59 -1.91 2.95
CA PRO A 37 7.01 -2.37 1.63
C PRO A 37 8.49 -2.79 1.66
N PRO A 38 8.92 -3.66 0.74
CA PRO A 38 10.33 -4.01 0.61
C PRO A 38 11.20 -2.76 0.38
N PRO A 39 12.37 -2.64 1.05
CA PRO A 39 13.25 -1.47 0.90
C PRO A 39 13.63 -1.15 -0.54
N ASP A 40 13.80 -2.19 -1.38
CA ASP A 40 14.14 -2.03 -2.79
C ASP A 40 13.00 -1.45 -3.64
N GLU A 41 11.74 -1.69 -3.27
CA GLU A 41 10.60 -1.07 -3.94
C GLU A 41 10.48 0.40 -3.57
N LEU A 42 10.68 0.71 -2.29
CA LEU A 42 10.72 2.09 -1.80
C LEU A 42 11.84 2.89 -2.50
N ALA A 43 13.04 2.30 -2.59
CA ALA A 43 14.16 2.92 -3.30
C ALA A 43 13.92 3.08 -4.81
N ARG A 44 13.10 2.20 -5.43
CA ARG A 44 12.68 2.35 -6.83
C ARG A 44 11.70 3.51 -7.02
N LEU A 45 10.69 3.62 -6.14
CA LEU A 45 9.76 4.73 -6.11
C LEU A 45 10.50 6.07 -6.02
N GLN A 46 11.37 6.21 -5.01
CA GLN A 46 12.12 7.44 -4.77
C GLN A 46 13.01 7.84 -5.96
N ARG A 47 13.71 6.86 -6.58
CA ARG A 47 14.53 7.11 -7.78
C ARG A 47 13.70 7.53 -8.99
N ALA A 48 12.49 7.01 -9.16
CA ALA A 48 11.61 7.41 -10.25
C ALA A 48 11.15 8.87 -10.07
N LEU A 49 10.69 9.20 -8.87
CA LEU A 49 10.22 10.56 -8.52
C LEU A 49 11.34 11.59 -8.61
N ALA A 50 12.55 11.27 -8.15
CA ALA A 50 13.72 12.14 -8.27
C ALA A 50 14.10 12.44 -9.73
N ARG A 51 13.72 11.57 -10.67
CA ARG A 51 13.92 11.75 -12.12
C ARG A 51 12.73 12.42 -12.80
N GLY A 52 11.74 12.91 -12.04
CA GLY A 52 10.52 13.51 -12.58
C GLY A 52 9.62 12.51 -13.31
N ARG A 53 9.72 11.21 -13.00
CA ARG A 53 8.90 10.16 -13.61
C ARG A 53 7.91 9.61 -12.59
N PRO A 54 6.72 9.15 -13.02
CA PRO A 54 5.82 8.43 -12.14
C PRO A 54 6.51 7.21 -11.53
N GLY A 55 6.45 7.09 -10.22
CA GLY A 55 6.95 5.94 -9.47
C GLY A 55 5.82 5.01 -9.07
N ARG A 56 6.14 3.74 -8.87
CA ARG A 56 5.17 2.69 -8.53
C ARG A 56 5.55 2.05 -7.21
N LEU A 57 4.55 1.68 -6.41
CA LEU A 57 4.74 0.96 -5.17
C LEU A 57 3.61 -0.04 -4.97
N VAL A 58 3.96 -1.26 -4.59
CA VAL A 58 2.97 -2.26 -4.14
C VAL A 58 2.91 -2.21 -2.62
N LEU A 59 1.69 -2.15 -2.08
CA LEU A 59 1.46 -2.26 -0.64
C LEU A 59 0.62 -3.50 -0.35
N GLN A 60 1.00 -4.19 0.71
CA GLN A 60 0.21 -5.28 1.28
C GLN A 60 -0.45 -4.79 2.56
N VAL A 61 -1.70 -5.18 2.75
CA VAL A 61 -2.50 -4.88 3.93
C VAL A 61 -3.05 -6.18 4.48
N GLU A 62 -2.86 -6.41 5.77
CA GLU A 62 -3.49 -7.49 6.50
C GLU A 62 -4.73 -6.98 7.21
N VAL A 63 -5.86 -7.65 6.97
CA VAL A 63 -7.10 -7.42 7.71
C VAL A 63 -7.22 -8.48 8.78
N ARG A 64 -7.26 -8.06 10.04
CA ARG A 64 -7.31 -8.93 11.22
C ARG A 64 -8.55 -8.64 12.04
N ASP A 65 -9.26 -9.68 12.45
CA ASP A 65 -10.48 -9.54 13.26
C ASP A 65 -10.18 -9.23 14.73
N GLY A 66 -11.22 -9.09 15.56
CA GLY A 66 -11.10 -8.84 17.00
C GLY A 66 -10.34 -9.90 17.81
N GLU A 67 -10.11 -11.09 17.22
CA GLU A 67 -9.29 -12.17 17.81
C GLU A 67 -7.86 -12.23 17.20
N ASP A 68 -7.46 -11.20 16.44
CA ASP A 68 -6.18 -11.11 15.73
C ASP A 68 -5.98 -12.18 14.62
N ARG A 69 -7.07 -12.78 14.13
CA ARG A 69 -7.01 -13.76 13.03
C ARG A 69 -6.95 -13.04 11.69
N LEU A 70 -6.07 -13.50 10.81
CA LEU A 70 -5.95 -12.97 9.45
C LEU A 70 -7.18 -13.35 8.62
N ALA A 71 -8.09 -12.39 8.42
CA ALA A 71 -9.34 -12.59 7.72
C ALA A 71 -9.26 -12.27 6.22
N ALA A 72 -8.42 -11.31 5.84
CA ALA A 72 -8.18 -11.00 4.43
C ALA A 72 -6.79 -10.39 4.20
N ARG A 73 -6.30 -10.52 2.96
CA ARG A 73 -5.12 -9.82 2.47
C ARG A 73 -5.51 -8.92 1.31
N PHE A 74 -5.15 -7.65 1.38
CA PHE A 74 -5.28 -6.72 0.27
C PHE A 74 -3.91 -6.38 -0.31
N THR A 75 -3.77 -6.50 -1.62
CA THR A 75 -2.58 -6.04 -2.36
C THR A 75 -2.98 -4.90 -3.28
N GLY A 76 -2.47 -3.71 -3.00
CA GLY A 76 -2.72 -2.51 -3.80
C GLY A 76 -1.49 -2.12 -4.62
N ARG A 77 -1.68 -1.79 -5.89
CA ARG A 77 -0.66 -1.14 -6.74
C ARG A 77 -0.98 0.33 -6.84
N TYR A 78 0.01 1.16 -6.55
CA TYR A 78 -0.11 2.61 -6.55
C TYR A 78 0.86 3.24 -7.53
N VAL A 79 0.47 4.39 -8.08
CA VAL A 79 1.35 5.26 -8.87
C VAL A 79 1.42 6.59 -8.15
N ALA A 80 2.63 7.06 -7.86
CA ALA A 80 2.87 8.40 -7.38
C ALA A 80 3.56 9.24 -8.46
N GLN A 81 3.25 10.52 -8.53
CA GLN A 81 3.87 11.47 -9.45
C GLN A 81 3.99 12.84 -8.76
N ARG A 82 4.89 13.68 -9.26
CA ARG A 82 4.97 15.08 -8.81
C ARG A 82 3.86 15.89 -9.47
N ASP A 83 3.34 16.85 -8.72
CA ASP A 83 2.36 17.83 -9.20
C ASP A 83 2.98 18.80 -10.22
#